data_AF-A0A6A5VHB2-F1
#
_entry.id   AF-A0A6A5VHB2-F1
#
_cell.length_a   1.000
_cell.length_b   1.000
_cell.length_c   1.000
_cell.angle_alpha   90.00
_cell.angle_beta   90.00
_cell.angle_gamma   90.00
#
_symmetry.space_group_name_H-M   'P 1'
#
loop_
_entity.id
_entity.type
_entity.pdbx_description
1 polymer ?
#
loop_
_entity_poly.entity_id
_entity_poly.type
_entity_poly.pdbx_seq_one_letter_code
_entity_poly.pdbx_strand_id
1 'polypeptide(L)' 'MTGNRLVITTQVDDSVQAIHNLGVLHKDLEPRNILWNEDTGRVIVIDFERAEEVEQ' A
#
# COMPACT_ATOMS: atom_id res chain seq x y z
N MET A 1 -18.83 16.21 -0.53
CA MET A 1 -17.53 15.91 -1.18
C MET A 1 -16.72 14.93 -0.31
N THR A 2 -17.27 13.74 -0.03
CA THR A 2 -16.72 12.79 0.96
C THR A 2 -16.29 11.46 0.33
N GLY A 3 -16.42 11.32 -1.00
CA GLY A 3 -16.20 10.06 -1.73
C GLY A 3 -14.74 9.65 -1.88
N ASN A 4 -13.80 10.60 -2.01
CA ASN A 4 -12.39 10.27 -2.30
C ASN A 4 -11.67 9.60 -1.13
N ARG A 5 -12.02 9.92 0.12
CA ARG A 5 -11.33 9.38 1.29
C ARG A 5 -11.55 7.87 1.45
N LEU A 6 -12.78 7.41 1.23
CA LEU A 6 -13.10 5.99 1.35
C LEU A 6 -12.38 5.18 0.26
N VAL A 7 -12.35 5.70 -0.96
CA VAL A 7 -11.68 5.07 -2.11
C VAL A 7 -10.18 4.93 -1.85
N ILE A 8 -9.52 5.97 -1.35
CA ILE A 8 -8.09 5.93 -1.06
C ILE A 8 -7.79 4.89 0.03
N THR A 9 -8.57 4.87 1.13
CA THR A 9 -8.35 3.89 2.20
C THR A 9 -8.49 2.46 1.71
N THR A 10 -9.53 2.14 0.93
CA THR A 10 -9.68 0.80 0.34
C THR A 10 -8.52 0.43 -0.58
N GLN A 11 -8.02 1.37 -1.39
CA GLN A 11 -6.87 1.10 -2.28
C GLN A 11 -5.56 0.86 -1.52
N VAL A 12 -5.37 1.52 -0.36
CA VAL A 12 -4.24 1.23 0.53
C VAL A 12 -4.34 -0.19 1.06
N ASP A 13 -5.52 -0.59 1.55
CA ASP A 13 -5.75 -1.95 2.09
C ASP A 13 -5.50 -3.02 1.01
N ASP A 14 -5.99 -2.80 -0.21
CA ASP A 14 -5.78 -3.71 -1.35
C ASP A 14 -4.28 -3.87 -1.67
N SER A 15 -3.53 -2.76 -1.67
CA SER A 15 -2.08 -2.76 -1.95
C SER A 15 -1.29 -3.47 -0.85
N VAL A 16 -1.65 -3.23 0.42
CA VAL A 16 -1.01 -3.89 1.57
C VAL A 16 -1.32 -5.38 1.59
N GLN A 17 -2.56 -5.77 1.29
CA GLN A 17 -2.93 -7.18 1.20
C GLN A 17 -2.18 -7.89 0.07
N ALA A 18 -1.96 -7.24 -1.07
CA ALA A 18 -1.15 -7.79 -2.16
C ALA A 18 0.30 -8.03 -1.72
N ILE A 19 0.89 -7.09 -0.97
CA ILE A 19 2.24 -7.24 -0.40
C ILE A 19 2.29 -8.41 0.60
N HIS A 20 1.30 -8.51 1.49
CA HIS A 20 1.21 -9.61 2.44
C HIS A 20 1.05 -10.98 1.76
N ASN A 21 0.26 -11.07 0.69
CA ASN A 21 0.08 -12.32 -0.07
C ASN A 21 1.37 -12.80 -0.76
N LEU A 22 2.34 -11.90 -0.94
CA LEU A 22 3.68 -12.23 -1.44
C LEU A 22 4.64 -12.67 -0.32
N GLY A 23 4.16 -12.80 0.93
CA GLY A 23 5.01 -13.10 2.07
C GLY A 23 5.90 -11.94 2.47
N VAL A 24 5.50 -10.69 2.22
CA VAL A 24 6.30 -9.51 2.57
C VAL A 24 5.56 -8.67 3.60
N LEU A 25 6.24 -8.23 4.66
CA LEU A 25 5.77 -7.21 5.59
C LEU A 25 6.56 -5.92 5.36
N HIS A 26 5.89 -4.82 5.00
CA HIS A 26 6.57 -3.55 4.66
C HIS A 26 7.27 -2.87 5.86
N LYS A 27 6.70 -2.99 7.07
CA LYS A 27 7.16 -2.38 8.34
C LYS A 27 7.28 -0.85 8.43
N ASP A 28 7.14 -0.10 7.33
CA ASP A 28 7.07 1.37 7.33
C ASP A 28 5.98 1.94 6.41
N LEU A 29 4.70 1.65 6.70
CA LEU A 29 3.54 2.13 5.92
C LEU A 29 3.11 3.56 6.31
N GLU A 30 4.07 4.46 6.49
CA GLU A 30 3.76 5.87 6.69
C GLU A 30 3.24 6.52 5.38
N PRO A 31 2.45 7.61 5.46
CA PRO A 31 1.92 8.28 4.26
C PRO A 31 2.97 8.72 3.24
N ARG A 32 4.22 8.98 3.67
CA ARG A 32 5.34 9.29 2.77
C ARG A 32 5.69 8.13 1.81
N ASN A 33 5.34 6.91 2.17
CA ASN A 33 5.63 5.67 1.45
C ASN A 33 4.41 5.15 0.66
N ILE A 34 3.34 5.93 0.59
CA ILE A 34 2.09 5.60 -0.09
C ILE A 34 1.82 6.66 -1.15
N LEU A 35 1.97 6.29 -2.42
CA LEU A 35 1.78 7.19 -3.55
C LEU A 35 0.46 6.91 -4.26
N TRP A 36 -0.17 7.97 -4.76
CA TRP A 36 -1.28 7.84 -5.71
C TRP A 36 -0.74 7.93 -7.13
N ASN A 37 -1.03 6.92 -7.94
CA ASN A 37 -0.73 6.94 -9.37
C ASN A 37 -1.97 7.45 -10.13
N GLU A 38 -1.89 8.67 -10.66
CA GLU A 38 -3.00 9.32 -11.37
C GLU A 38 -3.35 8.63 -12.69
N ASP A 39 -2.36 8.04 -13.39
CA ASP A 39 -2.55 7.36 -14.68
C ASP A 39 -3.35 6.06 -14.54
N THR A 40 -3.16 5.35 -13.43
CA THR A 40 -3.80 4.05 -13.16
C THR A 40 -4.96 4.15 -12.17
N GLY A 41 -5.06 5.27 -11.44
CA GLY A 41 -6.03 5.47 -10.36
C GLY A 41 -5.83 4.50 -9.20
N ARG A 42 -4.58 4.15 -8.88
CA ARG A 42 -4.23 3.16 -7.85
C ARG A 42 -3.24 3.70 -6.84
N VAL A 43 -3.25 3.10 -5.66
CA VAL A 43 -2.21 3.27 -4.65
C VAL A 43 -0.99 2.43 -5.02
N ILE A 44 0.20 2.98 -4.80
CA ILE A 44 1.48 2.30 -4.90
C ILE A 44 2.20 2.46 -3.58
N VAL A 45 2.64 1.35 -2.99
CA VAL A 45 3.51 1.36 -1.81
C VAL A 45 4.96 1.34 -2.28
N ILE A 46 5.79 2.21 -1.71
CA ILE A 46 7.21 2.36 -2.04
C ILE A 46 8.08 2.22 -0.79
N ASP A 47 9.39 2.10 -1.00
CA ASP A 47 10.41 2.11 0.05
C ASP A 47 10.39 0.90 1.00
N PHE A 48 10.80 -0.24 0.45
CA PHE A 48 10.86 -1.54 1.14
C PHE A 48 12.15 -1.73 1.96
N GLU A 49 12.88 -0.65 2.32
CA GLU A 49 14.17 -0.76 3.04
C GLU A 49 14.08 -1.53 4.37
N ARG A 50 12.90 -1.46 5.03
CA ARG A 50 12.61 -2.10 6.32
C ARG A 50 11.77 -3.36 6.17
N ALA A 51 11.48 -3.78 4.94
CA ALA A 51 10.60 -4.90 4.70
C ALA A 51 11.23 -6.23 5.17
N GLU A 52 10.38 -7.17 5.54
CA GLU A 52 10.77 -8.52 5.92
C GLU A 52 10.01 -9.54 5.08
N GLU A 53 10.72 -10.54 4.56
CA GLU A 53 10.10 -11.73 4.00
C GLU A 53 9.68 -12.66 5.14
N VAL A 54 8.42 -13.07 5.14
CA VAL A 54 7.82 -13.98 6.10
C VAL A 54 7.28 -15.20 5.37
N GLU A 55 7.61 -16.39 5.88
CA GLU A 55 6.94 -17.62 5.47
C GLU A 55 5.47 -17.53 5.91
N GLN A 56 4.55 -17.80 4.98
CA GLN A 56 3.10 -17.79 5.22
C GLN A 56 2.65 -19.02 6.00
#